data_AF-G0REB3-F1
#
_entry.id   AF-G0REB3-F1
#
_cell.length_a   1.000
_cell.length_b   1.000
_cell.length_c   1.000
_cell.angle_alpha   90.00
_cell.angle_beta   90.00
_cell.angle_gamma   90.00
#
_symmetry.space_group_name_H-M   'P 1'
#
loop_
_entity.id
_entity.type
_entity.pdbx_description
1 polymer ?
#
loop_
_entity_poly.entity_id
_entity_poly.type
_entity_poly.pdbx_seq_one_letter_code
_entity_poly.pdbx_strand_id
1 'polypeptide(L)'
;MAKNRKDPAKIKLRQPDRSPPTEKTLLDIAQERSLFDQAARRERELAGSSKSSSSSSPGARDGEDDDDGKLSPGAERFLDALLWTTTLAILHSTFDVLVMNQYGTVIKWEKVVANAGRAWCAFFFLFYVLHPHEANQTLLPGLPRRFQRPLRQLLFFGMSCAAGCALVYITNSKGYLYNMKRAPPLGCLWVWAVVELDLVWAVPSLLVTGLYLWMNGFSIK
;
A
#
# COMPACT_ATOMS: atom_id res chain seq x y z
N MET A 1 -16.25 -2.11 -78.94
CA MET A 1 -15.78 -1.62 -77.63
C MET A 1 -16.76 -0.59 -77.09
N ALA A 2 -16.92 -0.57 -75.76
CA ALA A 2 -17.66 0.40 -74.93
C ALA A 2 -19.21 0.40 -75.02
N LYS A 3 -19.82 -0.22 -74.01
CA LYS A 3 -21.26 -0.31 -73.73
C LYS A 3 -21.71 0.97 -73.01
N ASN A 4 -22.76 1.60 -73.52
CA ASN A 4 -23.37 2.82 -72.97
C ASN A 4 -23.96 2.52 -71.57
N ARG A 5 -23.38 3.09 -70.50
CA ARG A 5 -23.78 2.86 -69.11
C ARG A 5 -24.64 4.04 -68.66
N LYS A 6 -25.94 3.81 -68.44
CA LYS A 6 -26.87 4.79 -67.84
C LYS A 6 -26.44 5.05 -66.39
N ASP A 7 -26.21 6.31 -66.04
CA ASP A 7 -25.95 6.72 -64.67
C ASP A 7 -27.21 6.55 -63.79
N PRO A 8 -27.09 6.01 -62.56
CA PRO A 8 -28.24 5.81 -61.69
C PRO A 8 -28.75 7.16 -61.15
N ALA A 9 -30.07 7.27 -61.00
CA ALA A 9 -30.76 8.48 -60.54
C ALA A 9 -30.21 9.00 -59.19
N LYS A 10 -30.02 10.32 -59.10
CA LYS A 10 -29.52 11.05 -57.92
C LYS A 10 -30.42 10.79 -56.70
N ILE A 11 -30.00 9.90 -55.81
CA ILE A 11 -30.68 9.65 -54.53
C ILE A 11 -30.50 10.90 -53.65
N LYS A 12 -31.60 11.55 -53.23
CA LYS A 12 -31.55 12.69 -52.30
C LYS A 12 -31.13 12.19 -50.93
N LEU A 13 -29.90 12.51 -50.51
CA LEU A 13 -29.40 12.24 -49.17
C LEU A 13 -30.16 13.13 -48.18
N ARG A 14 -30.97 12.54 -47.29
CA ARG A 14 -31.54 13.25 -46.14
C ARG A 14 -30.43 13.44 -45.11
N GLN A 15 -30.21 14.67 -44.68
CA GLN A 15 -29.32 14.94 -43.55
C GLN A 15 -30.06 14.66 -42.24
N PRO A 16 -29.35 14.18 -41.19
CA PRO A 16 -29.92 14.07 -39.86
C PRO A 16 -30.39 15.43 -39.38
N ASP A 17 -31.50 15.44 -38.64
CA ASP A 17 -31.99 16.66 -38.02
C ASP A 17 -30.95 17.17 -37.00
N ARG A 18 -30.60 18.46 -37.12
CA ARG A 18 -29.66 19.16 -36.23
C ARG A 18 -30.39 20.18 -35.36
N SER A 19 -31.71 20.06 -35.25
CA SER A 19 -32.50 20.88 -34.34
C SER A 19 -31.97 20.73 -32.91
N PRO A 20 -31.93 21.83 -32.14
CA PRO A 20 -31.55 21.78 -30.74
C PRO A 20 -32.50 20.85 -29.95
N PRO A 21 -32.04 20.28 -28.82
CA PRO A 21 -32.87 19.40 -27.99
C PRO A 21 -34.12 20.13 -27.51
N THR A 22 -35.27 19.46 -27.62
CA THR A 22 -36.56 20.01 -27.13
C THR A 22 -36.67 19.93 -25.60
N GLU A 23 -35.92 19.01 -24.99
CA GLU A 23 -35.89 18.81 -23.54
C GLU A 23 -34.70 19.55 -22.92
N LYS A 24 -34.85 19.91 -21.64
CA LYS A 24 -33.79 20.58 -20.88
C LYS A 24 -32.51 19.75 -20.94
N THR A 25 -31.42 20.37 -21.35
CA THR A 25 -30.13 19.68 -21.42
C THR A 25 -29.56 19.46 -20.03
N LEU A 26 -28.67 18.48 -19.90
CA LEU A 26 -27.93 18.28 -18.65
C LEU A 26 -27.13 19.52 -18.24
N LEU A 27 -26.70 20.32 -19.22
CA LEU A 27 -26.04 21.61 -18.99
C LEU A 27 -27.02 22.64 -18.41
N ASP A 28 -28.24 22.72 -18.93
CA ASP A 28 -29.27 23.62 -18.41
C ASP A 28 -29.65 23.24 -16.97
N ILE A 29 -29.78 21.94 -16.67
CA ILE A 29 -30.07 21.45 -15.32
C ILE A 29 -28.90 21.74 -14.36
N ALA A 30 -27.66 21.59 -14.82
CA ALA A 30 -26.47 21.91 -14.04
C ALA A 30 -26.36 23.41 -13.77
N GLN A 31 -26.74 24.24 -14.74
CA GLN A 31 -26.80 25.70 -14.61
C GLN A 31 -27.93 26.14 -13.65
N GLU A 32 -29.13 25.54 -13.76
CA GLU A 32 -30.25 25.75 -12.82
C GLU A 32 -29.87 25.44 -11.37
N ARG A 33 -29.03 24.42 -11.16
CA ARG A 33 -28.55 23.98 -9.84
C ARG A 33 -27.25 24.66 -9.40
N SER A 34 -26.73 25.59 -10.20
CA SER A 34 -25.47 26.31 -9.92
C SER A 34 -24.28 25.36 -9.64
N LEU A 35 -24.25 24.19 -10.29
CA LEU A 35 -23.25 23.15 -10.01
C LEU A 35 -21.83 23.61 -10.38
N PHE A 36 -21.69 24.41 -11.44
CA PHE A 36 -20.41 24.99 -11.85
C PHE A 36 -19.86 25.97 -10.80
N ASP A 37 -20.72 26.78 -10.19
CA ASP A 37 -20.31 27.72 -9.13
C ASP A 37 -19.92 26.96 -7.85
N GLN A 38 -20.61 25.87 -7.54
CA GLN A 38 -20.27 25.00 -6.41
C GLN A 38 -18.92 24.28 -6.64
N ALA A 39 -18.69 23.76 -7.85
CA ALA A 39 -17.41 23.16 -8.23
C ALA A 39 -16.26 24.18 -8.15
N ALA A 40 -16.46 25.39 -8.71
CA ALA A 40 -15.44 26.46 -8.67
C ALA A 40 -15.14 26.94 -7.24
N ARG A 41 -16.13 26.94 -6.34
CA ARG A 41 -15.92 27.23 -4.92
C ARG A 41 -15.11 26.13 -4.24
N ARG A 42 -15.45 24.86 -4.48
CA ARG A 42 -14.72 23.70 -3.95
C ARG A 42 -13.26 23.68 -4.42
N GLU A 43 -13.01 23.95 -5.71
CA GLU A 43 -11.65 24.06 -6.25
C GLU A 43 -10.84 25.16 -5.56
N ARG A 44 -11.46 26.33 -5.29
CA ARG A 44 -10.79 27.43 -4.57
C ARG A 44 -10.51 27.08 -3.11
N GLU A 45 -11.41 26.37 -2.44
CA GLU A 45 -11.21 25.87 -1.07
C GLU A 45 -10.07 24.85 -1.01
N LEU A 46 -10.00 23.92 -1.96
CA LEU A 46 -8.92 22.94 -2.09
C LEU A 46 -7.58 23.60 -2.45
N ALA A 47 -7.57 24.60 -3.34
CA ALA A 47 -6.38 25.39 -3.68
C ALA A 47 -5.91 26.28 -2.52
N GLY A 48 -6.83 26.73 -1.65
CA GLY A 48 -6.50 27.42 -0.41
C GLY A 48 -5.90 26.49 0.64
N SER A 49 -6.43 25.27 0.76
CA SER A 49 -5.92 24.21 1.63
C SER A 49 -4.53 23.74 1.19
N SER A 50 -4.30 23.56 -0.11
CA SER A 50 -3.03 23.09 -0.69
C SER A 50 -1.90 24.14 -0.62
N LYS A 51 -2.22 25.43 -0.55
CA LYS A 51 -1.24 26.53 -0.33
C LYS A 51 -0.67 26.56 1.09
N SER A 52 -1.27 25.89 2.06
CA SER A 52 -0.63 25.65 3.37
C SER A 52 0.32 24.44 3.35
N SER A 53 0.29 23.65 2.28
CA SER A 53 0.92 22.33 2.24
C SER A 53 1.53 21.96 0.88
N SER A 54 2.17 22.90 0.16
CA SER A 54 3.17 22.52 -0.85
C SER A 54 3.94 23.73 -1.38
N SER A 55 5.18 23.87 -0.95
CA SER A 55 6.22 24.51 -1.75
C SER A 55 7.13 23.42 -2.34
N SER A 56 7.26 23.43 -3.67
CA SER A 56 8.17 22.64 -4.55
C SER A 56 7.80 21.17 -4.79
N SER A 57 7.75 20.62 -6.01
CA SER A 57 7.94 21.11 -7.39
C SER A 57 7.40 20.02 -8.37
N PRO A 58 7.31 20.27 -9.70
CA PRO A 58 6.29 19.71 -10.60
C PRO A 58 6.70 18.44 -11.35
N GLY A 59 5.71 17.60 -11.69
CA GLY A 59 5.89 16.53 -12.69
C GLY A 59 4.65 15.64 -12.90
N ALA A 60 4.15 15.63 -14.14
CA ALA A 60 3.16 14.71 -14.76
C ALA A 60 1.71 14.81 -14.26
N ARG A 61 0.84 15.57 -14.95
CA ARG A 61 -0.01 15.20 -16.13
C ARG A 61 -1.20 14.29 -15.78
N ASP A 62 -2.36 14.95 -15.78
CA ASP A 62 -3.71 14.51 -16.19
C ASP A 62 -4.10 13.05 -15.93
N GLY A 63 -4.82 12.87 -14.82
CA GLY A 63 -5.83 11.84 -14.65
C GLY A 63 -7.06 12.51 -14.05
N GLU A 64 -8.21 12.32 -14.69
CA GLU A 64 -9.52 12.83 -14.29
C GLU A 64 -9.80 12.51 -12.80
N ASP A 65 -9.95 13.54 -11.97
CA ASP A 65 -10.33 13.40 -10.57
C ASP A 65 -11.84 13.12 -10.48
N ASP A 66 -12.21 11.84 -10.48
CA ASP A 66 -13.49 11.36 -9.96
C ASP A 66 -13.56 11.64 -8.43
N ASP A 67 -14.04 12.83 -8.06
CA ASP A 67 -14.15 13.33 -6.67
C ASP A 67 -15.43 12.88 -5.95
N ASP A 68 -15.87 11.64 -6.18
CA ASP A 68 -17.00 11.00 -5.50
C ASP A 68 -16.50 9.83 -4.62
N GLY A 69 -15.58 10.09 -3.68
CA GLY A 69 -15.16 9.02 -2.75
C GLY A 69 -13.93 9.23 -1.86
N LYS A 70 -13.24 10.38 -1.89
CA LYS A 70 -12.04 10.58 -1.06
C LYS A 70 -12.40 10.55 0.43
N LEU A 71 -11.85 9.58 1.15
CA LEU A 71 -12.15 9.32 2.56
C LEU A 71 -11.46 10.38 3.44
N SER A 72 -11.88 10.49 4.71
CA SER A 72 -11.14 11.30 5.69
C SER A 72 -9.68 10.80 5.78
N PRO A 73 -8.66 11.68 5.91
CA PRO A 73 -7.27 11.25 6.07
C PRO A 73 -7.03 10.26 7.22
N GLY A 74 -7.87 10.32 8.27
CA GLY A 74 -7.82 9.33 9.37
C GLY A 74 -8.43 7.97 8.98
N ALA A 75 -9.48 7.98 8.16
CA ALA A 75 -10.12 6.76 7.66
C ALA A 75 -9.22 6.06 6.63
N GLU A 76 -8.56 6.81 5.74
CA GLU A 76 -7.57 6.28 4.80
C GLU A 76 -6.44 5.56 5.57
N ARG A 77 -5.86 6.22 6.56
CA ARG A 77 -4.82 5.61 7.42
C ARG A 77 -5.31 4.35 8.14
N PHE A 78 -6.52 4.38 8.69
CA PHE A 78 -7.08 3.23 9.39
C PHE A 78 -7.28 2.04 8.46
N LEU A 79 -7.89 2.27 7.29
CA LEU A 79 -8.15 1.21 6.31
C LEU A 79 -6.87 0.67 5.69
N ASP A 80 -5.90 1.53 5.40
CA ASP A 80 -4.59 1.14 4.91
C ASP A 80 -3.87 0.26 5.95
N ALA A 81 -3.82 0.69 7.21
CA ALA A 81 -3.28 -0.12 8.30
C ALA A 81 -4.02 -1.45 8.44
N LEU A 82 -5.35 -1.45 8.35
CA LEU A 82 -6.17 -2.66 8.43
C LEU A 82 -5.82 -3.64 7.31
N LEU A 83 -5.68 -3.16 6.07
CA LEU A 83 -5.39 -3.96 4.90
C LEU A 83 -4.01 -4.62 5.01
N TRP A 84 -2.99 -3.83 5.33
CA TRP A 84 -1.62 -4.32 5.50
C TRP A 84 -1.50 -5.33 6.65
N THR A 85 -2.12 -5.05 7.79
CA THR A 85 -1.97 -5.92 8.97
C THR A 85 -2.78 -7.19 8.82
N THR A 86 -3.91 -7.15 8.11
CA THR A 86 -4.68 -8.35 7.74
C THR A 86 -3.84 -9.27 6.84
N THR A 87 -3.14 -8.71 5.86
CA THR A 87 -2.22 -9.46 5.00
C THR A 87 -1.08 -10.09 5.81
N LEU A 88 -0.48 -9.34 6.73
CA LEU A 88 0.53 -9.87 7.65
C LEU A 88 0.00 -10.95 8.59
N ALA A 89 -1.25 -10.86 9.04
CA ALA A 89 -1.87 -11.87 9.89
C ALA A 89 -2.10 -13.20 9.14
N ILE A 90 -2.44 -13.13 7.85
CA ILE A 90 -2.52 -14.32 6.99
C ILE A 90 -1.13 -14.94 6.81
N LEU A 91 -0.10 -14.13 6.56
CA LEU A 91 1.29 -14.59 6.48
C LEU A 91 1.73 -15.24 7.80
N HIS A 92 1.43 -14.61 8.93
CA HIS A 92 1.74 -15.14 10.27
C HIS A 92 1.07 -16.48 10.51
N SER A 93 -0.21 -16.60 10.15
CA SER A 93 -0.96 -17.86 10.28
C SER A 93 -0.33 -18.96 9.43
N THR A 94 0.09 -18.63 8.21
CA THR A 94 0.81 -19.54 7.32
C THR A 94 2.12 -20.01 7.96
N PHE A 95 2.92 -19.09 8.52
CA PHE A 95 4.14 -19.47 9.23
C PHE A 95 3.88 -20.33 10.47
N ASP A 96 2.83 -20.04 11.26
CA ASP A 96 2.47 -20.85 12.43
C ASP A 96 2.12 -22.29 12.00
N VAL A 97 1.37 -22.44 10.90
CA VAL A 97 1.05 -23.76 10.31
C VAL A 97 2.30 -24.46 9.76
N LEU A 98 3.15 -23.75 9.01
CA LEU A 98 4.37 -24.32 8.43
C LEU A 98 5.33 -24.80 9.51
N VAL A 99 5.52 -24.03 10.58
CA VAL A 99 6.42 -24.42 11.66
C VAL A 99 5.85 -25.59 12.46
N MET A 100 4.53 -25.67 12.67
CA MET A 100 3.90 -26.85 13.26
C MET A 100 4.09 -28.10 12.39
N ASN A 101 3.96 -27.96 11.08
CA ASN A 101 4.16 -29.04 10.12
C ASN A 101 5.62 -29.48 10.06
N GLN A 102 6.57 -28.53 10.06
CA GLN A 102 8.02 -28.81 10.07
C GLN A 102 8.45 -29.66 11.26
N TYR A 103 7.82 -29.47 12.43
CA TYR A 103 8.12 -30.24 13.64
C TYR A 103 7.16 -31.41 13.90
N GLY A 104 6.30 -31.76 12.95
CA GLY A 104 5.39 -32.92 13.06
C GLY A 104 4.37 -32.80 14.19
N THR A 105 3.97 -31.58 14.54
CA THR A 105 3.01 -31.31 15.63
C THR A 105 1.58 -31.19 15.10
N VAL A 106 0.60 -31.65 15.89
CA VAL A 106 -0.81 -31.54 15.53
C VAL A 106 -1.23 -30.08 15.47
N ILE A 107 -1.86 -29.69 14.35
CA ILE A 107 -2.36 -28.33 14.12
C ILE A 107 -3.53 -28.07 15.08
N LYS A 108 -3.34 -27.14 16.00
CA LYS A 108 -4.39 -26.67 16.91
C LYS A 108 -4.95 -25.35 16.41
N TRP A 109 -6.00 -25.40 15.59
CA TRP A 109 -6.59 -24.22 14.94
C TRP A 109 -6.96 -23.10 15.90
N GLU A 110 -7.51 -23.43 17.08
CA GLU A 110 -7.81 -22.44 18.12
C GLU A 110 -6.57 -21.63 18.54
N LYS A 111 -5.43 -22.32 18.68
CA LYS A 111 -4.16 -21.68 19.04
C LYS A 111 -3.63 -20.82 17.90
N VAL A 112 -3.74 -21.29 16.65
CA VAL A 112 -3.33 -20.52 15.46
C VAL A 112 -4.12 -19.24 15.36
N VAL A 113 -5.45 -19.30 15.47
CA VAL A 113 -6.32 -18.12 15.40
C VAL A 113 -6.04 -17.17 16.56
N ALA A 114 -5.87 -17.67 17.79
CA ALA A 114 -5.54 -16.84 18.94
C ALA A 114 -4.17 -16.15 18.80
N ASN A 115 -3.17 -16.87 18.28
CA ASN A 115 -1.84 -16.31 17.99
C ASN A 115 -1.90 -15.27 16.88
N ALA A 116 -2.61 -15.56 15.79
CA ALA A 116 -2.81 -14.66 14.68
C ALA A 116 -3.54 -13.37 15.11
N GLY A 117 -4.57 -13.46 15.96
CA GLY A 117 -5.25 -12.29 16.51
C GLY A 117 -4.33 -11.43 17.39
N ARG A 118 -3.51 -12.05 18.25
CA ARG A 118 -2.50 -11.32 19.05
C ARG A 118 -1.45 -10.64 18.18
N ALA A 119 -0.94 -11.37 17.17
CA ALA A 119 0.03 -10.84 16.22
C ALA A 119 -0.58 -9.71 15.39
N TRP A 120 -1.82 -9.85 14.93
CA TRP A 120 -2.56 -8.82 14.21
C TRP A 120 -2.72 -7.55 15.03
N CYS A 121 -3.14 -7.63 16.31
CA CYS A 121 -3.23 -6.46 17.18
C CYS A 121 -1.86 -5.78 17.36
N ALA A 122 -0.81 -6.56 17.57
CA ALA A 122 0.54 -6.04 17.75
C ALA A 122 1.06 -5.37 16.47
N PHE A 123 0.92 -6.03 15.31
CA PHE A 123 1.29 -5.47 14.02
C PHE A 123 0.41 -4.29 13.64
N PHE A 124 -0.87 -4.28 13.99
CA PHE A 124 -1.74 -3.13 13.74
C PHE A 124 -1.28 -1.92 14.51
N PHE A 125 -1.00 -2.05 15.81
CA PHE A 125 -0.43 -0.96 16.59
C PHE A 125 0.90 -0.49 16.01
N LEU A 126 1.80 -1.44 15.71
CA LEU A 126 3.13 -1.14 15.23
C LEU A 126 3.09 -0.46 13.84
N PHE A 127 2.30 -0.99 12.90
CA PHE A 127 2.10 -0.43 11.57
C PHE A 127 1.39 0.92 11.63
N TYR A 128 0.33 1.05 12.44
CA TYR A 128 -0.37 2.31 12.60
C TYR A 128 0.56 3.41 13.11
N VAL A 129 1.50 3.09 14.01
CA VAL A 129 2.47 4.06 14.56
C VAL A 129 3.64 4.32 13.60
N LEU A 130 4.19 3.27 12.99
CA LEU A 130 5.48 3.31 12.32
C LEU A 130 5.38 3.43 10.79
N HIS A 131 4.27 3.04 10.16
CA HIS A 131 4.12 3.12 8.70
C HIS A 131 3.99 4.59 8.25
N PRO A 132 4.74 5.01 7.20
CA PRO A 132 4.62 6.35 6.66
C PRO A 132 3.22 6.56 6.08
N HIS A 133 2.60 7.67 6.43
CA HIS A 133 1.40 8.11 5.74
C HIS A 133 1.77 9.33 4.89
N GLU A 134 1.35 9.33 3.62
CA GLU A 134 1.61 10.40 2.64
C GLU A 134 1.27 11.80 3.21
N ALA A 135 0.24 11.89 4.06
CA ALA A 135 -0.18 13.14 4.67
C ALA A 135 0.68 13.65 5.85
N ASN A 136 1.48 12.81 6.52
CA ASN A 136 2.31 13.26 7.65
C ASN A 136 3.53 12.34 7.89
N GLN A 137 4.69 12.74 7.36
CA GLN A 137 5.95 11.98 7.48
C GLN A 137 6.64 12.12 8.86
N THR A 138 5.99 12.75 9.84
CA THR A 138 6.58 13.09 11.14
C THR A 138 6.64 11.88 12.07
N LEU A 139 7.77 11.15 12.04
CA LEU A 139 8.08 10.05 12.98
C LEU A 139 8.32 10.53 14.41
N LEU A 140 9.00 11.67 14.57
CA LEU A 140 9.32 12.26 15.87
C LEU A 140 8.88 13.73 15.87
N PRO A 141 7.95 14.14 16.75
CA PRO A 141 7.57 15.54 16.89
C PRO A 141 8.77 16.35 17.39
N GLY A 142 9.42 17.10 16.51
CA GLY A 142 10.58 17.95 16.84
C GLY A 142 11.80 17.76 15.94
N LEU A 143 11.87 16.72 15.11
CA LEU A 143 13.01 16.50 14.21
C LEU A 143 12.77 17.15 12.83
N PRO A 144 13.76 17.85 12.23
CA PRO A 144 13.62 18.42 10.88
C PRO A 144 13.26 17.36 9.83
N ARG A 145 12.28 17.65 8.96
CA ARG A 145 11.74 16.71 7.94
C ARG A 145 12.82 16.03 7.08
N ARG A 146 13.92 16.72 6.77
CA ARG A 146 15.08 16.19 6.03
C ARG A 146 15.72 14.94 6.66
N PHE A 147 15.71 14.83 7.99
CA PHE A 147 16.32 13.71 8.71
C PHE A 147 15.32 12.58 9.01
N GLN A 148 14.01 12.81 8.84
CA GLN A 148 12.99 11.82 9.16
C GLN A 148 13.04 10.61 8.20
N ARG A 149 13.25 10.85 6.90
CA ARG A 149 13.40 9.78 5.91
C ARG A 149 14.64 8.89 6.16
N PRO A 150 15.86 9.42 6.28
CA PRO A 150 17.04 8.56 6.53
C PRO A 150 16.98 7.88 7.90
N LEU A 151 16.42 8.53 8.94
CA LEU A 151 16.23 7.90 10.25
C LEU A 151 15.28 6.70 10.18
N ARG A 152 14.19 6.82 9.42
CA ARG A 152 13.25 5.72 9.16
C ARG A 152 13.95 4.54 8.49
N GLN A 153 14.65 4.80 7.39
CA GLN A 153 15.39 3.78 6.65
C GLN A 153 16.44 3.11 7.53
N LEU A 154 17.16 3.87 8.38
CA LEU A 154 18.10 3.32 9.34
C LEU A 154 17.42 2.43 10.39
N LEU A 155 16.24 2.85 10.90
CA LEU A 155 15.46 2.08 11.86
C LEU A 155 15.03 0.75 11.25
N PHE A 156 14.44 0.76 10.05
CA PHE A 156 14.03 -0.46 9.36
C PHE A 156 15.22 -1.33 8.94
N PHE A 157 16.37 -0.72 8.62
CA PHE A 157 17.60 -1.45 8.33
C PHE A 157 18.09 -2.19 9.57
N GLY A 158 18.15 -1.50 10.72
CA GLY A 158 18.50 -2.11 12.00
C GLY A 158 17.51 -3.21 12.41
N MET A 159 16.20 -2.95 12.24
CA MET A 159 15.15 -3.92 12.51
C MET A 159 15.27 -5.16 11.62
N SER A 160 15.52 -4.99 10.32
CA SER A 160 15.72 -6.07 9.35
C SER A 160 16.92 -6.93 9.72
N CYS A 161 18.09 -6.31 9.96
CA CYS A 161 19.30 -7.01 10.37
C CYS A 161 19.11 -7.76 11.70
N ALA A 162 18.50 -7.12 12.70
CA ALA A 162 18.27 -7.73 14.00
C ALA A 162 17.27 -8.89 13.90
N ALA A 163 16.16 -8.71 13.20
CA ALA A 163 15.12 -9.73 13.04
C ALA A 163 15.61 -10.91 12.20
N GLY A 164 16.32 -10.65 11.09
CA GLY A 164 16.92 -11.68 10.24
C GLY A 164 17.95 -12.52 10.99
N CYS A 165 18.93 -11.87 11.64
CA CYS A 165 19.93 -12.57 12.45
C CYS A 165 19.30 -13.32 13.63
N ALA A 166 18.31 -12.73 14.31
CA ALA A 166 17.60 -13.40 15.40
C ALA A 166 16.82 -14.62 14.91
N LEU A 167 16.16 -14.53 13.77
CA LEU A 167 15.43 -15.66 13.17
C LEU A 167 16.40 -16.80 12.86
N VAL A 168 17.52 -16.52 12.19
CA VAL A 168 18.57 -17.50 11.88
C VAL A 168 19.13 -18.14 13.16
N TYR A 169 19.46 -17.33 14.17
CA TYR A 169 19.97 -17.83 15.44
C TYR A 169 18.97 -18.75 16.14
N ILE A 170 17.69 -18.36 16.17
CA ILE A 170 16.64 -19.11 16.84
C ILE A 170 16.41 -20.45 16.14
N THR A 171 16.24 -20.44 14.82
CA THR A 171 15.96 -21.67 14.05
C THR A 171 17.09 -22.69 14.14
N ASN A 172 18.34 -22.24 14.28
CA ASN A 172 19.51 -23.12 14.35
C ASN A 172 19.92 -23.51 15.78
N SER A 173 19.71 -22.64 16.78
CA SER A 173 20.29 -22.82 18.12
C SER A 173 19.27 -23.17 19.20
N LYS A 174 17.96 -23.02 18.94
CA LYS A 174 16.92 -23.23 19.95
C LYS A 174 16.07 -24.46 19.61
N GLY A 175 15.49 -25.04 20.66
CA GLY A 175 14.62 -26.21 20.54
C GLY A 175 13.28 -25.88 19.87
N TYR A 176 12.62 -26.92 19.36
CA TYR A 176 11.40 -26.79 18.55
C TYR A 176 10.28 -25.95 19.20
N LEU A 177 10.03 -26.10 20.52
CA LEU A 177 9.00 -25.33 21.22
C LEU A 177 9.25 -23.82 21.20
N TYR A 178 10.52 -23.43 21.20
CA TYR A 178 10.91 -22.03 21.14
C TYR A 178 10.70 -21.50 19.70
N ASN A 179 11.09 -22.28 18.70
CA ASN A 179 10.95 -21.94 17.29
C ASN A 179 9.47 -21.79 16.90
N MET A 180 8.62 -22.72 17.33
CA MET A 180 7.16 -22.64 17.14
C MET A 180 6.51 -21.39 17.73
N LYS A 181 7.09 -20.79 18.78
CA LYS A 181 6.51 -19.59 19.43
C LYS A 181 7.08 -18.28 18.88
N ARG A 182 8.34 -18.28 18.45
CA ARG A 182 9.07 -17.04 18.13
C ARG A 182 9.34 -16.87 16.64
N ALA A 183 9.50 -17.95 15.87
CA ALA A 183 9.83 -17.86 14.46
C ALA A 183 8.72 -17.23 13.61
N PRO A 184 7.42 -17.57 13.77
CA PRO A 184 6.35 -16.95 12.98
C PRO A 184 6.28 -15.41 13.09
N PRO A 185 6.21 -14.81 14.30
CA PRO A 185 6.15 -13.36 14.41
C PRO A 185 7.47 -12.67 14.02
N LEU A 186 8.63 -13.29 14.29
CA LEU A 186 9.92 -12.74 13.85
C LEU A 186 10.07 -12.76 12.33
N GLY A 187 9.60 -13.83 11.66
CA GLY A 187 9.58 -13.93 10.20
C GLY A 187 8.71 -12.84 9.58
N CYS A 188 7.50 -12.63 10.09
CA CYS A 188 6.63 -11.54 9.62
C CYS A 188 7.25 -10.16 9.85
N LEU A 189 7.84 -9.92 11.02
CA LEU A 189 8.50 -8.66 11.33
C LEU A 189 9.71 -8.41 10.42
N TRP A 190 10.48 -9.45 10.11
CA TRP A 190 11.61 -9.35 9.18
C TRP A 190 11.17 -9.06 7.75
N VAL A 191 10.18 -9.80 7.23
CA VAL A 191 9.61 -9.55 5.89
C VAL A 191 9.07 -8.12 5.79
N TRP A 192 8.31 -7.68 6.79
CA TRP A 192 7.79 -6.32 6.83
C TRP A 192 8.91 -5.27 6.84
N ALA A 193 9.95 -5.45 7.65
CA ALA A 193 11.09 -4.54 7.67
C ALA A 193 11.84 -4.47 6.33
N VAL A 194 11.95 -5.59 5.60
CA VAL A 194 12.58 -5.62 4.27
C VAL A 194 11.72 -4.92 3.21
N VAL A 195 10.39 -5.12 3.25
CA VAL A 195 9.45 -4.49 2.30
C VAL A 195 9.42 -2.97 2.44
N GLU A 196 9.62 -2.46 3.65
CA GLU A 196 9.63 -1.02 3.94
C GLU A 196 10.98 -0.33 3.59
N LEU A 197 12.04 -1.11 3.35
CA LEU A 197 13.34 -0.57 2.96
C LEU A 197 13.38 -0.22 1.47
N ASP A 198 14.05 0.90 1.15
CA ASP A 198 14.41 1.19 -0.23
C ASP A 198 15.36 0.07 -0.74
N LEU A 199 15.29 -0.28 -2.03
CA LEU A 199 16.04 -1.39 -2.63
C LEU A 199 17.55 -1.35 -2.29
N VAL A 200 18.13 -0.15 -2.26
CA VAL A 200 19.54 0.09 -1.93
C VAL A 200 19.90 -0.32 -0.50
N TRP A 201 18.96 -0.25 0.45
CA TRP A 201 19.14 -0.66 1.84
C TRP A 201 18.66 -2.07 2.11
N ALA A 202 17.67 -2.56 1.34
CA ALA A 202 17.16 -3.91 1.44
C ALA A 202 18.25 -4.95 1.14
N VAL A 203 18.97 -4.78 0.01
CA VAL A 203 20.06 -5.70 -0.42
C VAL A 203 21.14 -5.86 0.65
N PRO A 204 21.77 -4.80 1.18
CA PRO A 204 22.78 -4.96 2.23
C PRO A 204 22.19 -5.53 3.53
N SER A 205 20.93 -5.28 3.87
CA SER A 205 20.33 -5.86 5.08
C SER A 205 20.20 -7.40 4.99
N LEU A 206 19.87 -7.90 3.80
CA LEU A 206 19.85 -9.34 3.50
C LEU A 206 21.25 -9.93 3.45
N LEU A 207 22.21 -9.18 2.88
CA LEU A 207 23.61 -9.59 2.84
C LEU A 207 24.18 -9.74 4.25
N VAL A 208 23.88 -8.83 5.18
CA VAL A 208 24.28 -8.94 6.60
C VAL A 208 23.73 -10.21 7.22
N THR A 209 22.46 -10.53 6.98
CA THR A 209 21.84 -11.76 7.50
C THR A 209 22.49 -13.02 6.89
N GLY A 210 22.80 -13.00 5.59
CA GLY A 210 23.49 -14.07 4.89
C GLY A 210 24.92 -14.28 5.37
N LEU A 211 25.67 -13.20 5.59
CA LEU A 211 27.01 -13.24 6.18
C LEU A 211 26.95 -13.80 7.60
N TYR A 212 25.96 -13.39 8.40
CA TYR A 212 25.77 -13.92 9.75
C TYR A 212 25.52 -15.43 9.74
N LEU A 213 24.71 -15.94 8.81
CA LEU A 213 24.49 -17.37 8.61
C LEU A 213 25.80 -18.10 8.25
N TRP A 214 26.58 -17.55 7.32
CA TRP A 214 27.85 -18.13 6.88
C TRP A 214 28.91 -18.15 7.99
N MET A 215 29.10 -17.03 8.69
CA MET A 215 30.11 -16.90 9.76
C MET A 215 29.86 -17.84 10.94
N ASN A 216 28.59 -18.11 11.26
CA ASN A 216 28.24 -19.01 12.36
C ASN A 216 28.17 -20.49 11.93
N GLY A 217 28.44 -20.80 10.65
CA GLY A 217 28.40 -22.17 10.14
C GLY A 217 27.01 -22.81 10.23
N PHE A 218 25.95 -22.01 10.26
CA PHE A 218 24.59 -22.52 10.32
C PHE A 218 24.23 -23.16 8.97
N SER A 219 23.69 -24.38 9.03
CA SER A 219 23.32 -25.17 7.85
C SER A 219 21.86 -24.92 7.51
N ILE A 220 21.59 -24.60 6.23
CA ILE A 220 20.23 -24.64 5.68
C ILE A 220 19.92 -26.12 5.46
N LYS A 221 19.15 -26.72 6.36
CA LYS A 221 18.61 -28.08 6.22
C LYS A 221 17.22 -28.04 5.62
#